data_AF-A0A7Y7NB94-F1
#
_entry.id   AF-A0A7Y7NB94-F1
#
_cell.length_a   1.000
_cell.length_b   1.000
_cell.length_c   1.000
_cell.angle_alpha   90.00
_cell.angle_beta   90.00
_cell.angle_gamma   90.00
#
_symmetry.space_group_name_H-M   'P 1'
#
loop_
_entity.id
_entity.type
_entity.pdbx_description
1 polymer ?
#
loop_
_entity_poly.entity_id
_entity_poly.type
_entity_poly.pdbx_seq_one_letter_code
_entity_poly.pdbx_strand_id
1 'polypeptide(L)'
;MSTAMTAQEIGEAWLAYVTDTFMLEDGCVRPEVEEEYKRLESEDAFTQHRELWRSYTDNLIETILQTPAESRRQLFSTTDHRSLAYVQDRVQCGTEMLTALVQKGLKINVEGTEALPDFFRQILLQNQV
;
A
#
# COMPACT_ATOMS: atom_id res chain seq x y z
N MET A 1 -11.00 -3.83 -25.03
CA MET A 1 -11.39 -2.40 -25.09
C MET A 1 -11.04 -1.82 -23.74
N SER A 2 -10.25 -0.75 -23.66
CA SER A 2 -9.95 -0.09 -22.39
C SER A 2 -11.21 0.65 -21.91
N THR A 3 -11.70 0.33 -20.72
CA THR A 3 -12.82 1.03 -20.09
C THR A 3 -12.23 2.08 -19.16
N ALA A 4 -12.33 3.36 -19.52
CA ALA A 4 -11.91 4.43 -18.64
C ALA A 4 -12.78 4.42 -17.36
N MET A 5 -12.15 4.20 -16.21
CA MET A 5 -12.80 4.26 -14.90
C MET A 5 -12.59 5.66 -14.29
N THR A 6 -13.54 6.08 -13.47
CA THR A 6 -13.40 7.30 -12.68
C THR A 6 -12.37 7.08 -11.56
N ALA A 7 -11.67 8.15 -11.15
CA ALA A 7 -10.77 8.05 -10.00
C ALA A 7 -11.52 7.61 -8.72
N GLN A 8 -12.81 7.91 -8.60
CA GLN A 8 -13.63 7.47 -7.47
C GLN A 8 -13.79 5.94 -7.44
N GLU A 9 -14.21 5.33 -8.55
CA GLU A 9 -14.35 3.87 -8.65
C GLU A 9 -13.02 3.15 -8.34
N ILE A 10 -11.90 3.74 -8.79
CA ILE A 10 -10.57 3.21 -8.51
C ILE A 10 -10.18 3.40 -7.03
N GLY A 11 -10.53 4.53 -6.43
CA GLY A 11 -10.31 4.79 -5.01
C GLY A 11 -11.07 3.80 -4.12
N GLU A 12 -12.33 3.51 -4.46
CA GLU A 12 -13.14 2.51 -3.75
C GLU A 12 -12.55 1.11 -3.89
N ALA A 13 -12.13 0.72 -5.10
CA ALA A 13 -11.47 -0.57 -5.34
C ALA A 13 -10.10 -0.67 -4.63
N TRP A 14 -9.36 0.43 -4.56
CA TRP A 14 -8.09 0.50 -3.82
C TRP A 14 -8.29 0.26 -2.33
N LEU A 15 -9.27 0.94 -1.71
CA LEU A 15 -9.55 0.79 -0.28
C LEU A 15 -9.92 -0.65 0.07
N ALA A 16 -10.77 -1.29 -0.73
CA ALA A 16 -11.08 -2.71 -0.57
C ALA A 16 -9.82 -3.58 -0.69
N TYR A 17 -9.03 -3.36 -1.75
CA TYR A 17 -7.81 -4.11 -2.02
C TYR A 17 -6.79 -4.03 -0.87
N VAL A 18 -6.50 -2.83 -0.36
CA VAL A 18 -5.51 -2.67 0.72
C VAL A 18 -6.04 -3.16 2.07
N THR A 19 -7.35 -3.06 2.30
CA THR A 19 -7.98 -3.58 3.52
C THR A 19 -7.87 -5.10 3.58
N ASP A 20 -8.20 -5.77 2.47
CA ASP A 20 -8.19 -7.23 2.39
C ASP A 20 -6.77 -7.83 2.31
N THR A 21 -5.77 -7.00 1.99
CA THR A 21 -4.40 -7.47 1.74
C THR A 21 -3.43 -7.08 2.85
N PHE A 22 -3.44 -5.83 3.30
CA PHE A 22 -2.42 -5.26 4.20
C PHE A 22 -2.98 -4.86 5.56
N MET A 23 -4.18 -4.26 5.60
CA MET A 23 -4.77 -3.69 6.82
C MET A 23 -5.60 -4.71 7.62
N LEU A 24 -5.12 -5.95 7.68
CA LEU A 24 -5.70 -7.01 8.49
C LEU A 24 -5.37 -6.82 9.97
N GLU A 25 -6.19 -7.34 10.89
CA GLU A 25 -5.97 -7.24 12.34
C GLU A 25 -4.57 -7.68 12.80
N ASP A 26 -4.02 -8.72 12.16
CA ASP A 26 -2.66 -9.21 12.41
C ASP A 26 -1.59 -8.57 11.50
N GLY A 27 -2.00 -7.71 10.57
CA GLY A 27 -1.17 -7.03 9.58
C GLY A 27 -0.78 -5.61 9.99
N CYS A 28 -0.98 -4.65 9.09
CA CYS A 28 -0.47 -3.28 9.25
C CYS A 28 -1.27 -2.43 10.26
N VAL A 29 -2.48 -2.83 10.65
CA VAL A 29 -3.28 -2.10 11.65
C VAL A 29 -3.04 -2.57 13.09
N ARG A 30 -2.03 -3.43 13.29
CA ARG A 30 -1.60 -3.82 14.64
C ARG A 30 -1.19 -2.56 15.42
N PRO A 31 -1.57 -2.44 16.71
CA PRO A 31 -1.22 -1.27 17.51
C PRO A 31 0.27 -0.93 17.51
N GLU A 32 1.14 -1.95 17.62
CA GLU A 32 2.60 -1.79 17.60
C GLU A 32 3.12 -1.26 16.26
N VAL A 33 2.44 -1.59 15.14
CA VAL A 33 2.80 -1.12 13.80
C VAL A 33 2.37 0.32 13.63
N GLU A 34 1.17 0.67 14.07
CA GLU A 34 0.69 2.06 14.02
C GLU A 34 1.52 2.99 14.90
N GLU A 35 1.92 2.54 16.09
CA GLU A 35 2.81 3.29 16.99
C GLU A 35 4.19 3.50 16.36
N GLU A 36 4.75 2.46 15.74
CA GLU A 36 6.03 2.55 15.04
C GLU A 36 5.94 3.45 13.80
N TYR A 37 4.85 3.38 13.03
CA TYR A 37 4.61 4.27 11.89
C TYR A 37 4.58 5.74 12.34
N LYS A 38 3.79 6.06 13.38
CA LYS A 38 3.73 7.42 13.95
C LYS A 38 5.10 7.89 14.47
N ARG A 39 5.86 6.98 15.10
CA ARG A 39 7.21 7.26 15.57
C ARG A 39 8.13 7.63 14.40
N LEU A 40 8.15 6.80 13.35
CA LEU A 40 8.94 7.04 12.15
C LEU A 40 8.53 8.33 11.44
N GLU A 41 7.24 8.60 11.27
CA GLU A 41 6.71 9.81 10.63
C GLU A 41 7.12 11.09 11.35
N SER A 42 7.31 11.02 12.68
CA SER A 42 7.78 12.15 13.48
C SER A 42 9.29 12.40 13.40
N GLU A 43 10.07 11.50 12.78
CA GLU A 43 11.51 11.67 12.61
C GLU A 43 11.83 12.57 11.42
N ASP A 44 12.67 13.58 11.62
CA ASP A 44 13.17 14.44 10.52
C ASP A 44 13.90 13.64 9.43
N ALA A 45 14.41 12.46 9.77
CA ALA A 45 15.12 11.55 8.88
C ALA A 45 14.20 10.57 8.12
N PHE A 46 12.87 10.65 8.30
CA PHE A 46 11.96 9.64 7.77
C PHE A 46 12.10 9.43 6.27
N THR A 47 12.21 10.50 5.49
CA THR A 47 12.43 10.43 4.04
C THR A 47 13.73 9.69 3.68
N GLN A 48 14.81 9.90 4.44
CA GLN A 48 16.07 9.19 4.22
C GLN A 48 15.92 7.70 4.58
N HIS A 49 15.20 7.41 5.67
CA HIS A 49 14.89 6.04 6.06
C HIS A 49 14.02 5.31 5.03
N ARG A 50 13.05 5.98 4.40
CA ARG A 50 12.25 5.42 3.30
C ARG A 50 13.14 4.94 2.15
N GLU A 51 14.12 5.76 1.75
CA GLU A 51 15.05 5.38 0.67
C GLU A 51 15.92 4.18 1.06
N LEU A 52 16.46 4.19 2.28
CA LEU A 52 17.30 3.10 2.78
C LEU A 52 16.57 1.76 2.83
N TRP A 53 15.28 1.78 3.15
CA TRP A 53 14.44 0.59 3.27
C TRP A 53 13.70 0.22 1.98
N ARG A 54 13.76 1.07 0.93
CA ARG A 54 12.97 0.91 -0.30
C ARG A 54 13.01 -0.50 -0.86
N SER A 55 14.20 -1.03 -1.16
CA SER A 55 14.35 -2.36 -1.76
C SER A 55 13.79 -3.46 -0.85
N TYR A 56 13.99 -3.35 0.46
CA TYR A 56 13.46 -4.32 1.40
C TYR A 56 11.92 -4.26 1.45
N THR A 57 11.36 -3.06 1.57
CA THR A 57 9.91 -2.83 1.60
C THR A 57 9.24 -3.29 0.30
N ASP A 58 9.83 -2.99 -0.85
CA ASP A 58 9.32 -3.43 -2.15
C ASP A 58 9.28 -4.97 -2.22
N ASN A 59 10.36 -5.65 -1.80
CA ASN A 59 10.39 -7.12 -1.75
C ASN A 59 9.36 -7.69 -0.77
N LEU A 60 9.14 -7.05 0.37
CA LEU A 60 8.15 -7.46 1.34
C LEU A 60 6.73 -7.30 0.80
N ILE A 61 6.43 -6.20 0.11
CA ILE A 61 5.14 -5.99 -0.58
C ILE A 61 4.91 -7.09 -1.60
N GLU A 62 5.88 -7.38 -2.47
CA GLU A 62 5.78 -8.48 -3.44
C GLU A 62 5.51 -9.82 -2.75
N THR A 63 6.21 -10.09 -1.65
CA THR A 63 6.04 -11.31 -0.87
C THR A 63 4.61 -11.41 -0.31
N ILE A 64 4.07 -10.32 0.24
CA ILE A 64 2.68 -10.27 0.75
C ILE A 64 1.69 -10.52 -0.39
N LEU A 65 1.89 -9.88 -1.55
CA LEU A 65 1.00 -10.01 -2.71
C LEU A 65 0.99 -11.43 -3.29
N GLN A 66 2.16 -12.09 -3.32
CA GLN A 66 2.31 -13.47 -3.79
C GLN A 66 1.85 -14.51 -2.75
N THR A 67 1.77 -14.12 -1.47
CA THR A 67 1.31 -15.01 -0.41
C THR A 67 -0.21 -15.21 -0.50
N PRO A 68 -0.70 -16.47 -0.54
CA PRO A 68 -2.13 -16.77 -0.51
C PRO A 68 -2.82 -16.16 0.71
N ALA A 69 -4.07 -15.70 0.56
CA ALA A 69 -4.80 -14.96 1.60
C ALA A 69 -4.85 -15.73 2.94
N GLU A 70 -5.03 -17.04 2.89
CA GLU A 70 -5.05 -17.94 4.04
C GLU A 70 -3.72 -18.02 4.80
N SER A 71 -2.60 -17.70 4.13
CA SER A 71 -1.24 -17.75 4.69
C SER A 71 -0.70 -16.38 5.08
N ARG A 72 -1.31 -15.28 4.62
CA ARG A 72 -0.86 -13.90 4.93
C ARG A 72 -0.83 -13.62 6.42
N ARG A 73 -1.79 -14.16 7.18
CA ARG A 73 -1.83 -14.03 8.63
C ARG A 73 -0.54 -14.52 9.29
N GLN A 74 -0.04 -15.68 8.87
CA GLN A 74 1.21 -16.23 9.39
C GLN A 74 2.40 -15.34 9.01
N LEU A 75 2.47 -14.90 7.74
CA LEU A 75 3.51 -13.98 7.29
C LEU A 75 3.56 -12.71 8.16
N PHE A 76 2.42 -12.05 8.36
CA PHE A 76 2.34 -10.85 9.18
C PHE A 76 2.73 -11.08 10.63
N SER A 77 2.32 -12.21 11.23
CA SER A 77 2.69 -12.55 12.61
C SER A 77 4.19 -12.71 12.83
N THR A 78 4.93 -13.09 11.78
CA THR A 78 6.39 -13.29 11.83
C THR A 78 7.20 -12.09 11.34
N THR A 79 6.54 -11.12 10.71
CA THR A 79 7.17 -9.89 10.23
C THR A 79 7.25 -8.89 11.38
N ASP A 80 8.39 -8.23 11.54
CA ASP A 80 8.56 -7.24 12.58
C ASP A 80 7.71 -5.99 12.31
N HIS A 81 7.35 -5.27 13.38
CA HIS A 81 6.45 -4.14 13.29
C HIS A 81 7.04 -2.97 12.49
N ARG A 82 8.36 -2.80 12.46
CA ARG A 82 9.02 -1.72 11.71
C ARG A 82 8.96 -1.96 10.21
N SER A 83 9.20 -3.19 9.78
CA SER A 83 9.01 -3.58 8.38
C SER A 83 7.57 -3.37 7.93
N LEU A 84 6.59 -3.77 8.75
CA LEU A 84 5.17 -3.53 8.45
C LEU A 84 4.81 -2.04 8.48
N ALA A 85 5.46 -1.22 9.31
CA ALA A 85 5.24 0.23 9.33
C ALA A 85 5.69 0.89 8.01
N TYR A 86 6.78 0.42 7.39
CA TYR A 86 7.14 0.88 6.04
C TYR A 86 6.18 0.38 4.96
N VAL A 87 5.57 -0.80 5.12
CA VAL A 87 4.49 -1.26 4.22
C VAL A 87 3.26 -0.36 4.38
N GLN A 88 2.89 -0.03 5.62
CA GLN A 88 1.80 0.91 5.93
C GLN A 88 2.06 2.29 5.31
N ASP A 89 3.30 2.79 5.36
CA ASP A 89 3.71 4.03 4.70
C ASP A 89 3.42 4.01 3.19
N ARG A 90 3.72 2.89 2.50
CA ARG A 90 3.44 2.74 1.05
C ARG A 90 1.94 2.71 0.76
N VAL A 91 1.15 2.05 1.61
CA VAL A 91 -0.32 2.05 1.52
C VAL A 91 -0.86 3.47 1.71
N GLN A 92 -0.35 4.21 2.69
CA GLN A 92 -0.78 5.58 2.96
C GLN A 92 -0.46 6.52 1.78
N CYS A 93 0.77 6.45 1.26
CA CYS A 93 1.18 7.25 0.10
C CYS A 93 0.32 6.96 -1.15
N GLY A 94 0.02 5.69 -1.41
CA GLY A 94 -0.88 5.31 -2.50
C GLY A 94 -2.30 5.85 -2.32
N THR A 95 -2.81 5.82 -1.08
CA THR A 95 -4.12 6.34 -0.71
C THR A 95 -4.20 7.86 -0.91
N GLU A 96 -3.18 8.60 -0.49
CA GLU A 96 -3.09 10.05 -0.67
C GLU A 96 -3.01 10.44 -2.15
N MET A 97 -2.20 9.73 -2.93
CA MET A 97 -2.11 9.94 -4.37
C MET A 97 -3.47 9.77 -5.05
N LEU A 98 -4.17 8.67 -4.78
CA LEU A 98 -5.50 8.41 -5.35
C LEU A 98 -6.53 9.44 -4.89
N THR A 99 -6.51 9.82 -3.61
CA THR A 99 -7.38 10.88 -3.07
C THR A 99 -7.17 12.20 -3.80
N ALA A 100 -5.92 12.58 -4.07
CA ALA A 100 -5.60 13.78 -4.83
C ALA A 100 -6.10 13.72 -6.29
N LEU A 101 -6.08 12.54 -6.92
CA LEU A 101 -6.65 12.35 -8.26
C LEU A 101 -8.18 12.45 -8.27
N VAL A 102 -8.86 11.91 -7.24
CA VAL A 102 -10.31 12.04 -7.04
C VAL A 102 -10.70 13.50 -6.88
N GLN A 103 -10.01 14.25 -6.03
CA GLN A 103 -10.28 15.68 -5.80
C GLN A 103 -10.11 16.52 -7.08
N LYS A 104 -9.20 16.14 -7.96
CA LYS A 104 -8.99 16.78 -9.27
C LYS A 104 -10.00 16.34 -10.33
N GLY A 105 -10.89 15.40 -10.03
CA GLY A 105 -11.89 14.87 -10.96
C GLY A 105 -11.28 14.16 -12.17
N LEU A 106 -10.08 13.58 -12.01
CA LEU A 106 -9.37 12.95 -13.12
C LEU A 106 -9.95 11.59 -13.45
N LYS A 107 -9.84 11.21 -14.73
CA LYS A 107 -10.08 9.84 -15.19
C LYS A 107 -8.75 9.11 -15.26
N ILE A 108 -8.76 7.84 -14.87
CA ILE A 108 -7.58 6.99 -14.94
C ILE A 108 -7.89 5.89 -15.95
N ASN A 109 -6.99 5.74 -16.92
CA ASN A 109 -7.12 4.72 -17.94
C ASN A 109 -6.59 3.41 -17.38
N VAL A 110 -7.50 2.58 -16.87
CA VAL A 110 -7.21 1.18 -16.50
C VAL A 110 -7.89 0.29 -17.54
N GLU A 111 -7.22 -0.78 -17.98
CA GLU A 111 -7.75 -1.70 -19.01
C GLU A 111 -8.82 -2.66 -18.44
N GLY A 112 -9.80 -2.13 -17.71
CA GLY A 112 -10.84 -2.91 -17.04
C GLY A 112 -10.45 -3.40 -15.64
N THR A 113 -11.38 -4.07 -14.97
CA THR A 113 -11.24 -4.49 -13.57
C THR A 113 -10.13 -5.52 -13.35
N GLU A 114 -9.81 -6.32 -14.37
CA GLU A 114 -8.76 -7.34 -14.32
C GLU A 114 -7.35 -6.74 -14.19
N ALA A 115 -7.16 -5.50 -14.65
CA ALA A 115 -5.87 -4.79 -14.56
C ALA A 115 -5.69 -4.05 -13.22
N LEU A 116 -6.71 -3.99 -12.36
CA LEU A 116 -6.65 -3.26 -11.08
C LEU A 116 -5.58 -3.81 -10.12
N PRO A 117 -5.41 -5.14 -9.93
CA PRO A 117 -4.38 -5.65 -9.02
C PRO A 117 -2.96 -5.24 -9.43
N ASP A 118 -2.65 -5.30 -10.72
CA ASP A 118 -1.34 -4.89 -11.26
C ASP A 118 -1.15 -3.38 -11.15
N PHE A 119 -2.20 -2.60 -11.40
CA PHE A 119 -2.18 -1.15 -11.20
C PHE A 119 -1.94 -0.78 -9.73
N PHE A 120 -2.62 -1.43 -8.78
CA PHE A 120 -2.42 -1.19 -7.34
C PHE A 120 -1.04 -1.64 -6.86
N ARG A 121 -0.55 -2.77 -7.36
CA ARG A 121 0.84 -3.20 -7.15
C ARG A 121 1.81 -2.13 -7.65
N GLN A 122 1.59 -1.55 -8.83
CA GLN A 122 2.43 -0.44 -9.31
C GLN A 122 2.35 0.79 -8.41
N ILE A 123 1.17 1.16 -7.90
CA ILE A 123 1.04 2.27 -6.92
C ILE A 123 1.88 2.00 -5.68
N LEU A 124 1.79 0.78 -5.14
CA LEU A 124 2.54 0.40 -3.95
C LEU A 124 4.04 0.43 -4.20
N LEU A 125 4.50 0.01 -5.39
CA LEU A 125 5.92 -0.12 -5.74
C LEU A 125 6.54 1.11 -6.41
N GLN A 126 5.74 2.08 -6.88
CA GLN A 126 6.28 3.24 -7.59
C GLN A 126 6.87 4.31 -6.67
N ASN A 127 7.97 4.85 -7.18
CA ASN A 127 8.92 5.77 -6.57
C ASN A 127 8.27 7.09 -6.16
N GLN A 128 8.32 7.40 -4.85
CA GLN A 128 8.17 8.77 -4.37
C GLN A 128 9.17 9.66 -5.14
N VAL A 129 8.64 10.69 -5.81
CA VAL A 129 9.41 11.82 -6.32
C VAL A 129 10.04 12.55 -5.15
#